data_AF-A0A9Q3HSQ2-F1
#
_entry.id   AF-A0A9Q3HSQ2-F1
#
_cell.length_a   1.000
_cell.length_b   1.000
_cell.length_c   1.000
_cell.angle_alpha   90.00
_cell.angle_beta   90.00
_cell.angle_gamma   90.00
#
_symmetry.space_group_name_H-M   'P 1'
#
loop_
_entity.id
_entity.type
_entity.pdbx_description
1 polymer ?
#
loop_
_entity_poly.entity_id
_entity_poly.type
_entity_poly.pdbx_seq_one_letter_code
_entity_poly.pdbx_strand_id
1 'polypeptide(L)'
;MPQTKKEMQSFLAFAGYYRQHIKAFARIARSLYKLCDQQTVYEMTEERVKAHEELKNSLTNSPLPLIPDWKLPFKLYIDACGEALGAALHHTQIINDKPVEGPICFISRQIKPTEERYGARQM
;
A
#
# COMPACT_ATOMS: atom_id res chain seq x y z
N MET A 1 -15.69 -1.34 12.95
CA MET A 1 -14.70 -2.43 12.97
C MET A 1 -15.39 -3.68 12.45
N PRO A 2 -14.82 -4.39 11.47
CA PRO A 2 -15.36 -5.66 10.99
C PRO A 2 -15.37 -6.69 12.12
N GLN A 3 -16.46 -7.43 12.26
CA GLN A 3 -16.68 -8.45 13.28
C GLN A 3 -16.47 -9.87 12.75
N THR A 4 -16.42 -10.03 11.42
CA THR A 4 -16.29 -11.33 10.77
C THR A 4 -15.20 -11.35 9.71
N LYS A 5 -14.68 -12.55 9.40
CA LYS A 5 -13.72 -12.75 8.29
C LYS A 5 -14.25 -12.21 6.96
N LYS A 6 -15.55 -12.39 6.69
CA LYS A 6 -16.20 -11.91 5.45
C LYS A 6 -16.21 -10.39 5.38
N GLU A 7 -16.55 -9.71 6.48
CA GLU A 7 -16.49 -8.25 6.54
C GLU A 7 -15.07 -7.73 6.36
N MET A 8 -14.08 -8.38 6.97
CA MET A 8 -12.67 -8.01 6.76
C MET A 8 -12.24 -8.19 5.31
N GLN A 9 -12.61 -9.30 4.66
CA GLN A 9 -12.32 -9.53 3.24
C GLN A 9 -12.96 -8.47 2.35
N SER A 10 -14.22 -8.09 2.62
CA SER A 10 -14.92 -7.02 1.90
C SER A 10 -14.23 -5.67 2.08
N PHE A 11 -13.85 -5.32 3.32
CA PHE A 11 -13.09 -4.11 3.60
C PHE A 11 -11.74 -4.09 2.87
N LEU A 12 -10.99 -5.19 2.90
CA LEU A 12 -9.70 -5.30 2.21
C LEU A 12 -9.83 -5.29 0.70
N ALA A 13 -10.93 -5.81 0.14
CA ALA A 13 -11.22 -5.70 -1.29
C ALA A 13 -11.44 -4.24 -1.69
N PHE A 14 -12.25 -3.50 -0.91
CA PHE A 14 -12.47 -2.07 -1.11
C PHE A 14 -11.18 -1.26 -0.95
N ALA A 15 -10.44 -1.47 0.15
CA ALA A 15 -9.17 -0.78 0.39
C ALA A 15 -8.13 -1.14 -0.68
N GLY A 16 -8.14 -2.38 -1.16
CA GLY A 16 -7.27 -2.88 -2.23
C GLY A 16 -7.51 -2.22 -3.58
N TYR A 17 -8.75 -1.80 -3.88
CA TYR A 17 -9.05 -1.00 -5.07
C TYR A 17 -8.26 0.32 -5.07
N TYR A 18 -8.14 0.96 -3.91
CA TYR A 18 -7.41 2.22 -3.74
C TYR A 18 -5.94 2.05 -3.33
N ARG A 19 -5.39 0.83 -3.38
CA ARG A 19 -4.02 0.56 -2.92
C ARG A 19 -2.96 1.44 -3.57
N GLN A 20 -3.18 1.89 -4.80
CA GLN A 20 -2.26 2.76 -5.55
C GLN A 20 -2.21 4.19 -5.02
N HIS A 21 -3.19 4.58 -4.20
CA HIS A 21 -3.24 5.88 -3.54
C HIS A 21 -2.70 5.82 -2.12
N ILE A 22 -2.52 4.62 -1.56
CA ILE A 22 -2.12 4.41 -0.17
C ILE A 22 -0.64 4.05 -0.09
N LYS A 23 0.15 4.93 0.53
CA LYS A 23 1.56 4.66 0.81
C LYS A 23 1.70 3.44 1.72
N ALA A 24 2.61 2.53 1.38
CA ALA A 24 2.93 1.33 2.17
C ALA A 24 1.73 0.40 2.45
N PHE A 25 0.73 0.36 1.56
CA PHE A 25 -0.48 -0.45 1.72
C PHE A 25 -0.20 -1.92 2.13
N ALA A 26 0.74 -2.60 1.47
CA ALA A 26 0.99 -4.02 1.73
C ALA A 26 1.58 -4.30 3.12
N ARG A 27 2.29 -3.31 3.69
CA ARG A 27 2.82 -3.37 5.06
C ARG A 27 1.66 -3.27 6.06
N ILE A 28 0.79 -2.27 5.89
CA ILE A 28 -0.33 -2.01 6.79
C ILE A 28 -1.36 -3.15 6.73
N ALA A 29 -1.72 -3.58 5.52
CA ALA A 29 -2.73 -4.60 5.32
C ALA A 29 -2.27 -6.03 5.67
N ARG A 30 -0.97 -6.26 5.93
CA ARG A 30 -0.40 -7.61 6.14
C ARG A 30 -1.10 -8.37 7.27
N SER A 31 -1.20 -7.76 8.45
CA SER A 31 -1.78 -8.40 9.64
C SER A 31 -3.28 -8.70 9.46
N LEU A 32 -3.95 -7.90 8.61
CA LEU A 32 -5.36 -8.05 8.24
C LEU A 32 -5.56 -9.15 7.19
N TYR A 33 -4.69 -9.27 6.19
CA TYR A 33 -4.75 -10.39 5.23
C TYR A 33 -4.54 -11.74 5.94
N LYS A 34 -3.64 -11.81 6.93
CA LYS A 34 -3.44 -13.03 7.75
C LYS A 34 -4.69 -13.42 8.56
N LEU A 35 -5.53 -12.44 8.92
CA LEU A 35 -6.80 -12.67 9.61
C LEU A 35 -7.85 -13.33 8.69
N CYS A 36 -7.71 -13.14 7.37
CA CYS A 36 -8.60 -13.71 6.36
C CYS A 36 -8.28 -15.18 6.02
N ASP A 37 -7.13 -15.72 6.47
CA ASP A 37 -6.78 -17.12 6.25
C ASP A 37 -7.72 -18.07 6.98
N GLN A 38 -7.98 -19.23 6.37
CA GLN A 38 -8.90 -20.23 6.93
C GLN A 38 -8.41 -20.77 8.27
N GLN A 39 -7.11 -20.96 8.42
CA GLN A 39 -6.47 -21.55 9.60
C GLN A 39 -6.27 -20.56 10.77
N THR A 40 -6.44 -19.25 10.53
CA THR A 40 -6.23 -18.23 11.57
C THR A 40 -7.51 -18.01 12.38
N VAL A 41 -7.43 -18.01 13.71
CA VAL A 41 -8.55 -17.61 14.58
C VAL A 41 -8.85 -16.13 14.36
N TYR A 42 -10.13 -15.78 14.23
CA TYR A 42 -10.53 -14.40 14.08
C TYR A 42 -10.41 -13.67 15.41
N GLU A 43 -9.39 -12.84 15.54
CA GLU A 43 -9.12 -12.04 16.74
C GLU A 43 -8.58 -10.67 16.33
N MET A 44 -9.21 -9.60 16.82
CA MET A 44 -8.76 -8.24 16.54
C MET A 44 -7.80 -7.77 17.64
N THR A 45 -6.54 -8.19 17.54
CA THR A 45 -5.47 -7.72 18.44
C THR A 45 -5.23 -6.22 18.27
N GLU A 46 -4.56 -5.59 19.24
CA GLU A 46 -4.23 -4.16 19.16
C GLU A 46 -3.50 -3.78 17.87
N GLU A 47 -2.60 -4.63 17.38
CA GLU A 47 -1.91 -4.44 16.11
C GLU A 47 -2.88 -4.38 14.92
N ARG A 48 -3.85 -5.30 14.88
CA ARG A 48 -4.85 -5.38 13.81
C ARG A 48 -5.84 -4.21 13.89
N VAL A 49 -6.21 -3.79 15.10
CA VAL A 49 -7.02 -2.57 15.31
C VAL A 49 -6.31 -1.34 14.75
N LYS A 50 -5.04 -1.14 15.11
CA LYS A 50 -4.21 -0.03 14.61
C LYS A 50 -4.08 -0.08 13.09
N ALA A 51 -3.80 -1.24 12.51
CA ALA A 51 -3.70 -1.42 11.06
C ALA A 51 -5.00 -1.07 10.33
N HIS A 52 -6.15 -1.49 10.87
CA HIS A 52 -7.45 -1.16 10.30
C HIS A 52 -7.73 0.35 10.36
N GLU A 53 -7.41 1.01 11.48
CA GLU A 53 -7.56 2.47 11.61
C GLU A 53 -6.61 3.24 10.71
N GLU A 54 -5.35 2.81 10.58
CA GLU A 54 -4.37 3.41 9.67
C GLU A 54 -4.84 3.32 8.21
N LEU A 55 -5.39 2.17 7.78
CA LEU A 55 -5.98 2.04 6.45
C LEU A 55 -7.21 2.93 6.26
N LYS A 56 -8.10 2.99 7.25
CA LYS A 56 -9.28 3.85 7.19
C LYS A 56 -8.89 5.32 7.05
N ASN A 57 -7.94 5.77 7.88
CA ASN A 57 -7.43 7.14 7.84
C ASN A 57 -6.72 7.44 6.51
N SER A 58 -5.99 6.47 5.97
CA SER A 58 -5.35 6.61 4.66
C SER A 58 -6.40 6.73 3.55
N LEU A 59 -7.47 5.94 3.58
CA LEU A 59 -8.54 6.02 2.59
C LEU A 59 -9.28 7.36 2.62
N THR A 60 -9.48 7.95 3.81
CA THR A 60 -10.22 9.21 3.96
C THR A 60 -9.36 10.46 3.73
N ASN A 61 -8.06 10.40 4.06
CA ASN A 61 -7.17 11.55 4.07
C ASN A 61 -6.03 11.44 3.06
N SER A 62 -6.02 10.44 2.18
CA SER A 62 -4.95 10.30 1.19
C SER A 62 -4.87 11.56 0.32
N PRO A 63 -3.67 12.13 0.11
CA PRO A 63 -3.50 13.10 -0.95
C PRO A 63 -3.87 12.44 -2.29
N LEU A 64 -4.64 13.14 -3.12
CA LEU A 64 -4.90 12.70 -4.48
C LEU A 64 -3.57 12.70 -5.25
N PRO A 65 -3.19 11.57 -5.87
CA PRO A 65 -2.02 11.58 -6.74
C PRO A 65 -2.21 12.51 -7.93
N LEU A 66 -1.09 12.98 -8.47
CA LEU A 66 -1.07 13.76 -9.70
C LEU A 66 -1.58 12.93 -10.87
N ILE A 67 -2.30 13.58 -11.78
CA ILE A 67 -2.71 12.96 -13.05
C ILE A 67 -1.45 12.72 -13.88
N PRO A 68 -1.23 11.51 -14.42
CA PRO A 68 -0.07 11.22 -15.24
C PRO A 68 -0.08 12.07 -16.52
N ASP A 69 1.03 12.74 -16.80
CA ASP A 69 1.29 13.41 -18.07
C ASP A 69 2.42 12.68 -18.80
N TRP A 70 2.09 12.01 -19.89
CA TRP A 70 3.00 11.20 -20.69
C TRP A 70 4.11 11.98 -21.39
N LYS A 71 4.03 13.32 -21.40
CA LYS A 71 5.07 14.19 -21.96
C LYS A 71 6.16 14.53 -20.95
N LEU A 72 5.93 14.28 -19.66
CA LEU A 72 6.87 14.58 -18.58
C LEU A 72 7.68 13.34 -18.18
N PRO A 73 8.90 13.52 -17.65
CA PRO A 73 9.74 12.41 -17.24
C PRO A 73 9.28 11.79 -15.92
N PHE A 74 9.15 10.47 -15.90
CA PHE A 74 8.83 9.66 -14.72
C PHE A 74 10.03 9.51 -13.78
N LYS A 75 9.80 9.72 -12.48
CA LYS A 75 10.74 9.38 -11.40
C LYS A 75 10.19 8.18 -10.64
N LEU A 76 10.97 7.13 -10.52
CA LEU A 76 10.59 5.94 -9.77
C LEU A 76 11.44 5.84 -8.51
N TYR A 77 10.80 6.00 -7.35
CA TYR A 77 11.42 5.70 -6.06
C TYR A 77 11.09 4.27 -5.71
N ILE A 78 12.09 3.50 -5.31
CA ILE A 78 11.94 2.09 -4.92
C ILE A 78 12.57 1.92 -3.55
N ASP A 79 11.88 1.19 -2.69
CA ASP A 79 12.40 0.73 -1.41
C ASP A 79 12.04 -0.75 -1.24
N ALA A 80 12.99 -1.54 -0.78
CA ALA A 80 12.85 -2.97 -0.66
C ALA A 80 13.46 -3.45 0.66
N CYS A 81 12.77 -4.34 1.34
CA CYS A 81 13.32 -5.12 2.44
C CYS A 81 13.06 -6.60 2.20
N GLY A 82 13.65 -7.47 3.03
CA GLY A 82 13.49 -8.92 2.89
C GLY A 82 12.04 -9.42 2.95
N GLU A 83 11.10 -8.58 3.39
CA GLU A 83 9.70 -8.96 3.55
C GLU A 83 8.74 -8.28 2.56
N ALA A 84 9.12 -7.13 1.99
CA ALA A 84 8.22 -6.32 1.16
C ALA A 84 8.97 -5.43 0.15
N LEU A 85 8.29 -5.16 -0.97
CA LEU A 85 8.69 -4.19 -1.98
C LEU A 85 7.71 -3.01 -1.97
N GLY A 86 8.25 -1.80 -1.97
CA GLY A 86 7.53 -0.56 -2.18
C GLY A 86 8.12 0.23 -3.35
N ALA A 87 7.28 0.88 -4.13
CA ALA A 87 7.72 1.90 -5.06
C ALA A 87 6.70 3.05 -5.13
N ALA A 88 7.18 4.21 -5.53
CA ALA A 88 6.36 5.38 -5.79
C ALA A 88 6.77 5.98 -7.13
N LEU A 89 5.81 6.04 -8.06
CA LEU A 89 5.98 6.71 -9.35
C LEU A 89 5.60 8.17 -9.17
N HIS A 90 6.50 9.09 -9.51
CA HIS A 90 6.38 10.53 -9.30
C HIS A 90 6.58 11.30 -10.60
N HIS A 91 5.95 12.47 -10.70
CA HIS A 91 6.23 13.50 -11.72
C HIS A 91 6.43 14.86 -11.07
N THR A 92 7.24 15.69 -11.72
CA THR A 92 7.33 17.12 -11.42
C THR A 92 6.42 17.87 -12.39
N GLN A 93 5.36 18.49 -11.87
CA GLN A 93 4.40 19.30 -12.64
C GLN A 93 4.44 20.75 -12.20
N ILE A 94 4.11 21.68 -13.09
CA ILE A 94 3.94 23.08 -12.71
C ILE A 94 2.51 23.25 -12.20
N ILE A 95 2.37 23.56 -10.91
CA ILE A 95 1.09 23.86 -10.26
C ILE A 95 1.24 25.23 -9.61
N ASN A 96 0.35 26.17 -9.97
CA ASN A 96 0.42 27.56 -9.51
C ASN A 96 1.81 28.20 -9.75
N ASP A 97 2.33 28.07 -10.98
CA ASP A 97 3.63 28.58 -11.43
C ASP A 97 4.86 28.07 -10.66
N LYS A 98 4.70 26.99 -9.87
CA LYS A 98 5.78 26.37 -9.12
C LYS A 98 5.97 24.90 -9.52
N PRO A 99 7.21 24.42 -9.65
CA PRO A 99 7.46 22.99 -9.82
C PRO A 99 7.12 22.26 -8.53
N VAL A 100 6.13 21.38 -8.61
CA VAL A 100 5.71 20.50 -7.53
C VAL A 100 5.99 19.07 -7.96
N GLU A 101 6.80 18.36 -7.20
CA GLU A 101 6.94 16.91 -7.35
C GLU A 101 5.87 16.22 -6.52
N GLY A 102 5.10 15.34 -7.16
CA GLY A 102 4.06 14.58 -6.49
C GLY A 102 3.98 13.13 -6.98
N PRO A 103 3.43 12.24 -6.14
CA PRO A 103 3.19 10.86 -6.54
C PRO A 103 2.05 10.80 -7.56
N ILE A 104 2.20 9.92 -8.55
CA ILE A 104 1.16 9.49 -9.48
C ILE A 104 0.53 8.18 -8.98
N CYS A 105 1.36 7.25 -8.55
CA CYS A 105 0.88 6.02 -7.95
C CYS A 105 1.92 5.42 -7.00
N PHE A 106 1.42 4.69 -6.01
CA PHE A 106 2.20 3.84 -5.15
C PHE A 106 2.05 2.38 -5.60
N ILE A 107 3.14 1.64 -5.54
CA ILE A 107 3.20 0.21 -5.78
C ILE A 107 3.66 -0.41 -4.47
N SER A 108 2.92 -1.37 -3.95
CA SER A 108 3.29 -2.05 -2.71
C SER A 108 2.90 -3.51 -2.81
N ARG A 109 3.87 -4.40 -2.53
CA ARG A 109 3.70 -5.85 -2.64
C ARG A 109 4.53 -6.55 -1.58
N GLN A 110 4.03 -7.68 -1.08
CA GLN A 110 4.83 -8.59 -0.25
C GLN A 110 5.76 -9.44 -1.13
N ILE A 111 6.96 -9.69 -0.62
CA ILE A 111 7.90 -10.62 -1.25
C ILE A 111 7.28 -12.02 -1.23
N LYS A 112 7.38 -12.74 -2.35
CA LYS A 112 6.90 -14.13 -2.44
C LYS A 112 7.88 -15.06 -1.71
N PRO A 113 7.44 -16.22 -1.21
CA PRO A 113 8.33 -17.21 -0.59
C PRO A 113 9.51 -17.65 -1.49
N THR A 114 9.35 -17.57 -2.81
CA THR A 114 10.43 -17.85 -3.77
C THR A 114 11.44 -16.71 -3.89
N GLU A 115 11.00 -15.48 -3.67
CA GLU A 115 11.82 -14.26 -3.76
C GLU A 115 12.62 -14.04 -2.47
N GLU A 116 12.15 -14.51 -1.31
CA GLU A 116 12.86 -14.49 -0.02
C GLU A 116 14.23 -15.18 -0.04
N ARG A 117 14.46 -16.07 -1.01
CA ARG A 117 15.72 -16.84 -1.14
C ARG A 117 16.85 -16.03 -1.77
N TYR A 118 16.55 -14.87 -2.35
CA TYR A 118 17.55 -13.98 -2.92
C TYR A 118 17.99 -12.94 -1.89
N GLY A 119 19.24 -12.51 -1.92
CA GLY A 119 19.69 -11.41 -1.05
C GLY A 119 18.94 -10.12 -1.39
N ALA A 120 18.71 -9.23 -0.42
CA ALA A 120 17.97 -7.97 -0.63
C ALA A 120 18.54 -7.05 -1.74
N ARG A 121 19.78 -7.29 -2.16
CA ARG A 121 20.46 -6.58 -3.26
C ARG A 121 20.20 -7.18 -4.65
N GLN A 122 19.66 -8.40 -4.68
CA GLN A 122 19.30 -9.20 -5.86
C GLN A 122 17.78 -9.26 -6.08
N MET A 123 17.00 -8.78 -5.11
CA MET A 123 15.58 -8.47 -5.25
C MET A 123 15.41 -7.10 -5.89
#